data_AF-A0A1F8JJN8-F1
#
_entry.id   AF-A0A1F8JJN8-F1
#
_cell.length_a   1.000
_cell.length_b   1.000
_cell.length_c   1.000
_cell.angle_alpha   90.00
_cell.angle_beta   90.00
_cell.angle_gamma   90.00
#
_symmetry.space_group_name_H-M   'P 1'
#
loop_
_entity.id
_entity.type
_entity.pdbx_description
1 polymer ?
#
loop_
_entity_poly.entity_id
_entity_poly.type
_entity_poly.pdbx_seq_one_letter_code
_entity_poly.pdbx_strand_id
1 'polypeptide(L)'
;MHPFLIENGIEAIPFDHSDIEIWRNNKKGIRYLHEATNFEIYGAIDDIWITLTDESILVDYKAKASTDDPSTFLEPKKNKDGEIVKTDKYKISYKKQIELYQWLFRKNGFNISSKAYFIFANAQKDKEAFNDKLDFEKHLLIYEGNDDWVEPTLMNIYDCLSKDEFPEADCNCDYCNYRKKIADKENLL
;
A
#
# COMPACT_ATOMS: atom_id res chain seq x y z
N MET A 1 1.35 -9.88 -25.36
CA MET A 1 1.54 -8.66 -24.54
C MET A 1 0.16 -8.05 -24.27
N HIS A 2 -0.15 -7.67 -23.04
CA HIS A 2 -1.47 -7.18 -22.65
C HIS A 2 -1.74 -5.78 -23.25
N PRO A 3 -2.93 -5.48 -23.83
CA PRO A 3 -3.21 -4.20 -24.52
C PRO A 3 -2.89 -2.95 -23.68
N PHE A 4 -3.24 -2.99 -22.39
CA PHE A 4 -2.93 -1.90 -21.45
C PHE A 4 -1.43 -1.62 -21.31
N LEU A 5 -0.57 -2.64 -21.41
CA LEU A 5 0.89 -2.46 -21.35
C LEU A 5 1.40 -1.76 -22.60
N ILE A 6 0.88 -2.17 -23.77
CA ILE A 6 1.22 -1.59 -25.06
C ILE A 6 0.82 -0.11 -25.09
N GLU A 7 -0.41 0.21 -24.68
CA GLU A 7 -0.93 1.59 -24.62
C GLU A 7 -0.10 2.51 -23.72
N ASN A 8 0.55 1.95 -22.69
CA ASN A 8 1.38 2.70 -21.75
C ASN A 8 2.90 2.57 -22.03
N GLY A 9 3.30 1.94 -23.14
CA GLY A 9 4.71 1.77 -23.50
C GLY A 9 5.51 0.91 -22.50
N ILE A 10 4.86 -0.01 -21.80
CA ILE A 10 5.49 -0.90 -20.82
C ILE A 10 5.89 -2.21 -21.51
N GLU A 11 7.21 -2.44 -21.60
CA GLU A 11 7.79 -3.69 -22.10
C GLU A 11 7.95 -4.72 -20.98
N ALA A 12 6.82 -5.24 -20.52
CA ALA A 12 6.79 -6.29 -19.50
C ALA A 12 5.72 -7.35 -19.82
N ILE A 13 5.84 -8.51 -19.16
CA ILE A 13 4.85 -9.58 -19.19
C ILE A 13 4.52 -10.03 -17.76
N PRO A 14 3.38 -10.70 -17.53
CA PRO A 14 3.11 -11.32 -16.22
C PRO A 14 4.28 -12.23 -15.81
N PHE A 15 4.68 -12.14 -14.54
CA PHE A 15 5.76 -12.94 -14.01
C PHE A 15 5.29 -14.38 -13.79
N ASP A 16 5.91 -15.32 -14.48
CA ASP A 16 5.58 -16.74 -14.40
C ASP A 16 6.46 -17.43 -13.35
N HIS A 17 5.88 -17.72 -12.19
CA HIS A 17 6.56 -18.37 -11.08
C HIS A 17 5.62 -19.38 -10.39
N SER A 18 6.14 -20.52 -9.95
CA SER A 18 5.34 -21.58 -9.32
C SER A 18 4.59 -21.12 -8.07
N ASP A 19 5.14 -20.15 -7.34
CA ASP A 19 4.58 -19.63 -6.10
C ASP A 19 3.70 -18.38 -6.28
N ILE A 20 3.43 -17.93 -7.51
CA ILE A 20 2.66 -16.70 -7.77
C ILE A 20 1.29 -16.71 -7.08
N GLU A 21 0.60 -17.85 -7.11
CA GLU A 21 -0.71 -18.01 -6.45
C GLU A 21 -0.61 -18.04 -4.92
N ILE A 22 0.55 -18.40 -4.37
CA ILE A 22 0.82 -18.30 -2.92
C ILE A 22 1.00 -16.84 -2.54
N TRP A 23 1.80 -16.09 -3.31
CA TRP A 23 2.08 -14.67 -3.05
C TRP A 23 0.83 -13.80 -3.19
N ARG A 24 -0.11 -14.17 -4.06
CA ARG A 24 -1.40 -13.48 -4.24
C ARG A 24 -2.46 -13.85 -3.20
N ASN A 25 -2.20 -14.86 -2.37
CA ASN A 25 -3.16 -15.32 -1.39
C ASN A 25 -3.05 -14.54 -0.07
N ASN A 26 -4.08 -13.78 0.28
CA ASN A 26 -4.14 -12.94 1.50
C ASN A 26 -3.91 -13.68 2.83
N LYS A 27 -4.01 -15.02 2.87
CA LYS A 27 -3.71 -15.83 4.07
C LYS A 27 -2.30 -16.41 4.06
N LYS A 28 -1.65 -16.51 2.90
CA LYS A 28 -0.31 -17.07 2.76
C LYS A 28 0.70 -15.96 2.51
N GLY A 29 0.61 -15.30 1.35
CA GLY A 29 1.49 -14.21 0.95
C GLY A 29 2.94 -14.65 0.77
N ILE A 30 3.77 -13.72 0.31
CA ILE A 30 5.22 -13.84 0.44
C ILE A 30 5.61 -13.60 1.91
N ARG A 31 6.54 -14.39 2.44
CA ARG A 31 6.95 -14.37 3.85
C ARG A 31 8.44 -14.17 3.99
N TYR A 32 8.85 -13.58 5.09
CA TYR A 32 10.24 -13.50 5.50
C TYR A 32 10.35 -13.52 7.02
N LEU A 33 11.23 -14.39 7.54
CA LEU A 33 11.57 -14.41 8.95
C LEU A 33 12.68 -13.39 9.21
N HIS A 34 12.34 -12.32 9.92
CA HIS A 34 13.30 -11.31 10.32
C HIS A 34 14.05 -11.79 11.57
N GLU A 35 15.24 -12.37 11.37
CA GLU A 35 16.02 -13.04 12.43
C GLU A 35 16.30 -12.15 13.65
N ALA A 36 16.59 -10.86 13.45
CA ALA A 36 16.94 -9.95 14.54
C ALA A 36 15.80 -9.71 15.54
N THR A 37 14.54 -9.81 15.10
CA THR A 37 13.36 -9.60 15.95
C THR A 37 12.52 -10.85 16.14
N ASN A 38 12.89 -11.96 15.47
CA ASN A 38 12.11 -13.19 15.37
C ASN A 38 10.67 -12.97 14.88
N PHE A 39 10.44 -11.95 14.04
CA PHE A 39 9.13 -11.68 13.45
C PHE A 39 9.00 -12.34 12.09
N GLU A 40 7.89 -13.03 11.86
CA GLU A 40 7.49 -13.42 10.51
C GLU A 40 6.67 -12.30 9.88
N ILE A 41 7.26 -11.63 8.89
CA ILE A 41 6.60 -10.57 8.12
C ILE A 41 6.05 -11.18 6.84
N TYR A 42 4.78 -10.89 6.53
CA TYR A 42 4.18 -11.36 5.30
C TYR A 42 3.22 -10.35 4.68
N GLY A 43 3.03 -10.49 3.37
CA GLY A 43 2.15 -9.63 2.58
C GLY A 43 1.65 -10.35 1.34
N ALA A 44 0.46 -9.99 0.88
CA ALA A 44 -0.11 -10.52 -0.34
C ALA A 44 -0.15 -9.43 -1.41
N ILE A 45 0.43 -9.73 -2.57
CA ILE A 45 0.47 -8.84 -3.73
C ILE A 45 -0.74 -9.07 -4.63
N ASP A 46 -1.11 -8.07 -5.43
CA ASP A 46 -2.12 -8.30 -6.47
C ASP A 46 -1.51 -8.95 -7.72
N ASP A 47 -0.35 -8.45 -8.17
CA ASP A 47 0.36 -8.94 -9.34
C ASP A 47 1.84 -8.50 -9.36
N ILE A 48 2.62 -9.13 -10.24
CA ILE A 48 4.04 -8.85 -10.47
C ILE A 48 4.33 -9.10 -11.95
N TRP A 49 5.00 -8.16 -12.59
CA TRP A 49 5.42 -8.25 -13.98
C TRP A 49 6.93 -8.34 -14.07
N ILE A 50 7.42 -8.92 -15.16
CA ILE A 50 8.85 -9.05 -15.45
C ILE A 50 9.18 -8.33 -16.75
N THR A 51 10.23 -7.53 -16.73
CA THR A 51 10.74 -6.81 -17.90
C THR A 51 11.62 -7.71 -18.76
N LEU A 52 11.94 -7.26 -19.97
CA LEU A 52 12.91 -7.95 -20.84
C LEU A 52 14.34 -7.99 -20.26
N THR A 53 14.64 -7.19 -19.24
CA THR A 53 15.93 -7.16 -18.54
C THR A 53 15.96 -8.00 -17.27
N ASP A 54 14.97 -8.88 -17.06
CA ASP A 54 14.87 -9.75 -15.87
C ASP A 54 14.76 -8.97 -14.55
N GLU A 55 14.17 -7.78 -14.62
CA GLU A 55 13.78 -6.99 -13.46
C GLU A 55 12.29 -7.16 -13.22
N SER A 56 11.90 -7.54 -12.01
CA SER A 56 10.49 -7.69 -11.64
C SER A 56 9.93 -6.39 -11.06
N ILE A 57 8.68 -6.08 -11.38
CA ILE A 57 7.99 -4.85 -10.99
C ILE A 57 6.68 -5.24 -10.32
N LEU A 58 6.45 -4.76 -9.10
CA LEU A 58 5.18 -5.00 -8.40
C LEU A 58 4.06 -4.15 -8.99
N VAL A 59 2.87 -4.74 -9.07
CA VAL A 59 1.67 -4.09 -9.59
C VAL A 59 0.53 -4.25 -8.60
N ASP A 60 -0.14 -3.14 -8.32
CA ASP A 60 -1.19 -3.05 -7.32
C ASP A 60 -2.45 -2.43 -7.93
N TYR A 61 -3.59 -3.12 -7.79
CA TYR A 61 -4.85 -2.74 -8.42
C TYR A 61 -5.76 -2.12 -7.38
N LYS A 62 -6.12 -0.85 -7.59
CA LYS A 62 -6.98 -0.11 -6.66
C LYS A 62 -8.28 0.29 -7.34
N ALA A 63 -9.40 0.09 -6.65
CA ALA A 63 -10.70 0.62 -7.06
C ALA A 63 -11.08 1.80 -6.15
N LYS A 64 -11.52 2.92 -6.74
CA LYS A 64 -12.00 4.09 -5.99
C LYS A 64 -13.06 4.86 -6.77
N ALA A 65 -13.68 5.84 -6.13
CA ALA A 65 -14.62 6.77 -6.75
C ALA A 65 -14.28 8.21 -6.34
N SER A 66 -13.77 9.01 -7.28
CA SER A 66 -13.23 10.35 -6.98
C SER A 66 -13.28 11.24 -8.21
N THR A 67 -13.51 12.54 -7.97
CA THR A 67 -13.45 13.61 -8.97
C THR A 67 -12.10 14.33 -8.99
N ASP A 68 -11.12 13.83 -8.24
CA ASP A 68 -9.78 14.42 -8.21
C ASP A 68 -9.02 14.06 -9.49
N ASP A 69 -8.00 14.84 -9.83
CA ASP A 69 -7.07 14.49 -10.91
C ASP A 69 -6.41 13.12 -10.59
N PRO A 70 -6.52 12.13 -11.50
CA PRO A 70 -5.86 10.84 -11.39
C PRO A 70 -4.37 10.89 -11.08
N SER A 71 -3.64 11.89 -11.59
CA SER A 71 -2.21 12.09 -11.30
C SER A 71 -1.91 12.25 -9.81
N THR A 72 -2.91 12.64 -9.02
CA THR A 72 -2.80 12.91 -7.59
C THR A 72 -3.30 11.75 -6.71
N PHE A 73 -3.64 10.58 -7.28
CA PHE A 73 -4.25 9.51 -6.49
C PHE A 73 -3.33 8.91 -5.42
N LEU A 74 -2.01 9.07 -5.57
CA LEU A 74 -1.01 8.72 -4.56
C LEU A 74 -0.54 9.92 -3.72
N GLU A 75 -0.95 11.14 -4.08
CA GLU A 75 -0.45 12.37 -3.48
C GLU A 75 -1.42 13.00 -2.46
N PRO A 76 -0.91 13.60 -1.37
CA PRO A 76 -1.73 14.39 -0.46
C PRO A 76 -2.41 15.55 -1.19
N LYS A 77 -3.63 15.91 -0.77
CA LYS A 77 -4.28 17.11 -1.30
C LYS A 77 -3.61 18.36 -0.72
N LYS A 78 -3.29 19.30 -1.60
CA LYS A 78 -2.72 20.60 -1.24
C LYS A 78 -3.69 21.74 -1.58
N ASN A 79 -3.68 22.83 -0.81
CA ASN A 79 -4.34 24.08 -1.21
C ASN A 79 -3.53 24.79 -2.30
N LYS A 80 -4.00 25.97 -2.71
CA LYS A 80 -3.35 26.83 -3.70
C LYS A 80 -1.95 27.28 -3.27
N ASP A 81 -1.70 27.36 -1.97
CA ASP A 81 -0.42 27.76 -1.38
C ASP A 81 0.54 26.57 -1.21
N GLY A 82 0.13 25.36 -1.60
CA GLY A 82 0.93 24.14 -1.55
C GLY A 82 0.90 23.42 -0.20
N GLU A 83 0.15 23.91 0.78
CA GLU A 83 0.00 23.31 2.10
C GLU A 83 -0.91 22.09 2.04
N ILE A 84 -0.56 21.04 2.76
CA ILE A 84 -1.38 19.83 2.85
C ILE A 84 -2.67 20.17 3.60
N VAL A 85 -3.78 20.18 2.87
CA VAL A 85 -5.12 20.40 3.44
C VAL A 85 -5.83 19.11 3.80
N LYS A 86 -5.43 18.00 3.15
CA LYS A 86 -5.97 16.69 3.47
C LYS A 86 -4.98 15.59 3.09
N THR A 87 -4.44 14.93 4.10
CA THR A 87 -3.83 13.61 3.97
C THR A 87 -4.93 12.58 4.12
N ASP A 88 -5.42 12.13 2.98
CA ASP A 88 -6.16 10.89 2.91
C ASP A 88 -5.21 9.76 3.39
N LYS A 89 -5.32 9.34 4.67
CA LYS A 89 -4.41 8.38 5.33
C LYS A 89 -4.16 7.13 4.48
N TYR A 90 -5.15 6.73 3.68
CA TYR A 90 -5.06 5.58 2.78
C TYR A 90 -4.02 5.75 1.65
N LYS A 91 -3.74 6.97 1.18
CA LYS A 91 -2.76 7.20 0.09
C LYS A 91 -1.33 6.89 0.56
N ILE A 92 -1.01 7.29 1.78
CA ILE A 92 0.28 6.96 2.40
C ILE A 92 0.36 5.45 2.64
N SER A 93 -0.73 4.80 3.05
CA SER A 93 -0.71 3.35 3.26
C SER A 93 -0.48 2.56 1.97
N TYR A 94 -0.92 3.03 0.80
CA TYR A 94 -0.62 2.36 -0.47
C TYR A 94 0.88 2.38 -0.78
N LYS A 95 1.55 3.51 -0.55
CA LYS A 95 3.01 3.65 -0.69
C LYS A 95 3.74 2.72 0.28
N LYS A 96 3.36 2.74 1.56
CA LYS A 96 3.95 1.85 2.57
C LYS A 96 3.72 0.38 2.29
N GLN A 97 2.54 0.02 1.77
CA GLN A 97 2.20 -1.33 1.38
C GLN A 97 3.14 -1.85 0.27
N ILE A 98 3.28 -1.09 -0.82
CA ILE A 98 4.11 -1.54 -1.94
C ILE A 98 5.60 -1.58 -1.58
N GLU A 99 6.07 -0.63 -0.76
CA GLU A 99 7.45 -0.61 -0.25
C GLU A 99 7.75 -1.83 0.63
N LEU A 100 6.82 -2.21 1.51
CA LEU A 100 6.97 -3.42 2.33
C LEU A 100 7.03 -4.67 1.44
N TYR A 101 6.25 -4.73 0.37
CA TYR A 101 6.28 -5.85 -0.57
C TYR A 101 7.61 -5.90 -1.34
N GLN A 102 8.12 -4.76 -1.80
CA GLN A 102 9.45 -4.68 -2.42
C GLN A 102 10.51 -5.22 -1.46
N TRP A 103 10.49 -4.79 -0.20
CA TRP A 103 11.38 -5.31 0.83
C TRP A 103 11.27 -6.84 1.00
N LEU A 104 10.04 -7.38 1.09
CA LEU A 104 9.82 -8.83 1.22
C LEU A 104 10.41 -9.61 0.03
N PHE A 105 10.22 -9.12 -1.19
CA PHE A 105 10.78 -9.76 -2.39
C PHE A 105 12.32 -9.68 -2.40
N ARG A 106 12.91 -8.53 -2.03
CA ARG A 106 14.37 -8.39 -1.90
C ARG A 106 14.95 -9.35 -0.89
N LYS A 107 14.31 -9.49 0.28
CA LYS A 107 14.72 -10.42 1.34
C LYS A 107 14.61 -11.90 0.92
N ASN A 108 13.73 -12.19 -0.03
CA ASN A 108 13.62 -13.51 -0.64
C ASN A 108 14.51 -13.69 -1.88
N GLY A 109 15.44 -12.77 -2.15
CA GLY A 109 16.45 -12.90 -3.21
C GLY A 109 15.97 -12.54 -4.61
N PHE A 110 14.78 -11.95 -4.75
CA PHE A 110 14.28 -11.51 -6.06
C PHE A 110 14.87 -10.16 -6.47
N ASN A 111 15.17 -10.02 -7.77
CA ASN A 111 15.55 -8.75 -8.39
C ASN A 111 14.30 -7.89 -8.63
N ILE A 112 13.85 -7.17 -7.60
CA ILE A 112 12.67 -6.31 -7.68
C ILE A 112 13.06 -4.82 -7.84
N SER A 113 12.44 -4.17 -8.82
CA SER A 113 12.59 -2.75 -9.07
C SER A 113 12.07 -1.92 -7.90
N SER A 114 12.68 -0.75 -7.68
CA SER A 114 12.08 0.30 -6.86
C SER A 114 10.87 0.93 -7.54
N LYS A 115 10.71 0.78 -8.86
CA LYS A 115 9.48 1.15 -9.56
C LYS A 115 8.36 0.19 -9.20
N ALA A 116 7.15 0.72 -9.07
CA ALA A 116 5.91 -0.03 -8.96
C ALA A 116 4.81 0.65 -9.78
N TYR A 117 3.83 -0.15 -10.21
CA TYR A 117 2.67 0.33 -10.94
C TYR A 117 1.42 0.25 -10.07
N PHE A 118 0.69 1.37 -10.00
CA PHE A 118 -0.66 1.39 -9.46
C PHE A 118 -1.66 1.54 -10.59
N ILE A 119 -2.57 0.58 -10.70
CA ILE A 119 -3.66 0.60 -11.69
C ILE A 119 -4.94 0.94 -10.97
N PHE A 120 -5.40 2.17 -11.14
CA PHE A 120 -6.64 2.66 -10.54
C PHE A 120 -7.81 2.46 -11.48
N ALA A 121 -8.80 1.67 -11.07
CA ALA A 121 -10.15 1.72 -11.62
C ALA A 121 -10.94 2.79 -10.85
N ASN A 122 -11.14 3.96 -11.46
CA ASN A 122 -11.86 5.09 -10.88
C ASN A 122 -13.30 5.15 -11.40
N ALA A 123 -14.28 4.96 -10.51
CA ALA A 123 -15.68 5.14 -10.84
C ALA A 123 -16.00 6.64 -11.01
N GLN A 124 -16.62 6.98 -12.14
CA GLN A 124 -17.04 8.33 -12.49
C GLN A 124 -18.19 8.78 -11.59
N LYS A 125 -18.10 10.01 -11.06
CA LYS A 125 -19.09 10.60 -10.14
C LYS A 125 -19.86 11.77 -10.74
N ASP A 126 -19.51 12.15 -11.96
CA ASP A 126 -20.00 13.30 -12.71
C ASP A 126 -21.01 12.91 -13.81
N LYS A 127 -21.57 11.70 -13.73
CA LYS A 127 -22.69 11.28 -14.58
C LYS A 127 -23.98 11.98 -14.17
N GLU A 128 -24.83 12.30 -15.15
CA GLU A 128 -26.12 12.97 -14.93
C GLU A 128 -27.06 12.18 -14.00
N ALA A 129 -26.97 10.84 -14.02
CA ALA A 129 -27.73 9.94 -13.15
C ALA A 129 -26.95 8.65 -12.89
N PHE A 130 -27.27 7.97 -11.78
CA PHE A 130 -26.64 6.70 -11.39
C PHE A 130 -27.07 5.53 -12.29
N ASN A 131 -28.35 5.44 -12.67
CA ASN A 131 -28.90 4.42 -13.58
C ASN A 131 -28.46 2.97 -13.27
N ASP A 132 -28.26 2.64 -11.98
CA ASP A 132 -27.75 1.35 -11.51
C ASP A 132 -26.45 0.89 -12.20
N LYS A 133 -25.63 1.86 -12.64
CA LYS A 133 -24.39 1.62 -13.40
C LYS A 133 -23.25 2.46 -12.82
N LEU A 134 -22.09 1.83 -12.67
CA LEU A 134 -20.83 2.53 -12.41
C LEU A 134 -19.93 2.42 -13.64
N ASP A 135 -19.61 3.56 -14.23
CA ASP A 135 -18.63 3.65 -15.31
C ASP A 135 -17.23 3.87 -14.71
N PHE A 136 -16.27 3.04 -15.11
CA PHE A 136 -14.91 3.10 -14.60
C PHE A 136 -13.93 3.55 -15.69
N GLU A 137 -13.00 4.41 -15.31
CA GLU A 137 -11.81 4.74 -16.09
C GLU A 137 -10.57 4.14 -15.43
N LYS A 138 -9.66 3.61 -16.24
CA LYS A 138 -8.39 3.04 -15.76
C LYS A 138 -7.30 4.09 -15.86
N HIS A 139 -6.55 4.27 -14.78
CA HIS A 139 -5.38 5.14 -14.75
C HIS A 139 -4.17 4.37 -14.25
N LEU A 140 -3.06 4.49 -14.96
CA LEU A 140 -1.77 3.99 -14.52
C LEU A 140 -1.02 5.12 -13.81
N LEU A 141 -0.53 4.85 -12.60
CA LEU A 141 0.48 5.67 -11.94
C LEU A 141 1.76 4.87 -11.73
N ILE A 142 2.89 5.52 -12.00
CA ILE A 142 4.22 4.99 -11.71
C ILE A 142 4.66 5.57 -10.38
N TYR A 143 5.08 4.69 -9.48
CA TYR A 143 5.59 5.07 -8.17
C TYR A 143 7.03 4.57 -8.01
N GLU A 144 7.90 5.43 -7.48
CA GLU A 144 9.25 5.05 -7.05
C GLU A 144 9.23 4.81 -5.54
N GLY A 145 9.34 3.55 -5.14
CA GLY A 145 9.32 3.12 -3.75
C GLY A 145 10.66 3.26 -3.05
N ASN A 146 10.60 3.50 -1.74
CA ASN A 146 11.74 3.43 -0.84
C ASN A 146 11.34 2.61 0.41
N ASP A 147 12.01 1.48 0.63
CA ASP A 147 11.79 0.59 1.76
C ASP A 147 12.83 0.71 2.89
N ASP A 148 13.71 1.72 2.87
CA ASP A 148 14.71 1.99 3.90
C ASP A 148 14.10 2.18 5.29
N TRP A 149 12.82 2.54 5.34
CA TRP A 149 12.08 2.71 6.60
C TRP A 149 11.68 1.39 7.25
N VAL A 150 11.63 0.28 6.51
CA VAL A 150 11.06 -1.00 6.98
C VAL A 150 11.90 -1.54 8.13
N GLU A 151 13.21 -1.71 7.93
CA GLU A 151 14.15 -2.24 8.93
C GLU A 151 14.14 -1.48 10.26
N PRO A 152 14.38 -0.15 10.31
CA PRO A 152 14.35 0.59 11.57
C PRO A 152 12.95 0.56 12.22
N THR A 153 11.88 0.47 11.42
CA THR A 153 10.52 0.35 11.95
C THR A 153 10.28 -1.00 12.61
N LEU A 154 10.78 -2.11 12.02
CA LEU A 154 10.69 -3.43 12.64
C LEU A 154 11.43 -3.49 13.98
N MET A 155 12.61 -2.88 14.06
CA MET A 155 13.35 -2.76 15.33
C MET A 155 12.58 -1.94 16.36
N ASN A 156 12.03 -0.79 15.97
CA ASN A 156 11.20 0.04 16.88
C ASN A 156 9.95 -0.71 17.37
N ILE A 157 9.31 -1.51 16.51
CA ILE A 157 8.18 -2.36 16.89
C ILE A 157 8.62 -3.41 17.91
N TYR A 158 9.75 -4.07 17.66
CA TYR A 158 10.31 -5.05 18.59
C TYR A 158 10.63 -4.45 19.96
N ASP A 159 11.31 -3.30 19.98
CA ASP A 159 11.65 -2.59 21.21
C ASP A 159 10.41 -2.14 21.98
N CYS A 160 9.36 -1.74 21.26
CA CYS A 160 8.08 -1.37 21.87
C CYS A 160 7.38 -2.58 22.50
N LEU A 161 7.31 -3.70 21.77
CA LEU A 161 6.64 -4.92 22.22
C LEU A 161 7.39 -5.67 23.33
N SER A 162 8.69 -5.41 23.48
CA SER A 162 9.54 -6.06 24.49
C SER A 162 9.54 -5.35 25.84
N LYS A 163 8.89 -4.19 25.96
CA LYS A 163 8.78 -3.45 27.22
C LYS A 163 7.64 -3.98 28.09
N ASP A 164 7.84 -3.95 29.40
CA ASP A 164 6.78 -4.25 30.38
C ASP A 164 5.74 -3.12 30.47
N GLU A 165 6.13 -1.90 30.08
CA GLU A 165 5.27 -0.72 30.13
C GLU A 165 4.65 -0.42 28.76
N PHE A 166 3.35 -0.11 28.76
CA PHE A 166 2.66 0.31 27.55
C PHE A 166 3.14 1.69 27.08
N PRO A 167 3.21 1.94 25.76
CA PRO A 167 3.51 3.27 25.24
C PRO A 167 2.42 4.26 25.64
N GLU A 168 2.82 5.53 25.80
CA GLU A 168 1.87 6.62 26.05
C GLU A 168 0.85 6.74 24.90
N ALA A 169 -0.39 7.01 25.28
CA ALA A 169 -1.46 7.24 24.32
C ALA A 169 -1.23 8.54 23.55
N ASP A 170 -1.24 8.45 22.22
CA ASP A 170 -1.21 9.65 21.37
C ASP A 170 -2.53 10.41 21.52
N CYS A 171 -2.45 11.73 21.75
CA CYS A 171 -3.60 12.61 21.91
C CYS A 171 -4.48 12.71 20.65
N ASN A 172 -3.93 12.35 19.48
CA ASN A 172 -4.62 12.31 18.20
C ASN A 172 -5.09 10.89 17.82
N CYS A 173 -4.91 9.89 18.69
CA CYS A 173 -5.40 8.53 18.43
C CYS A 173 -6.88 8.41 18.81
N ASP A 174 -7.74 8.25 17.80
CA ASP A 174 -9.19 8.11 17.98
C ASP A 174 -9.56 6.94 18.93
N TYR A 175 -8.84 5.82 18.84
CA TYR A 175 -9.05 4.66 19.70
C TYR A 175 -8.64 4.91 21.15
N CYS A 176 -7.49 5.57 21.38
CA CYS A 176 -7.06 5.95 22.72
C CYS A 176 -8.05 6.93 23.35
N ASN A 177 -8.48 7.93 22.58
CA ASN A 177 -9.47 8.92 23.02
C ASN A 177 -10.83 8.28 23.31
N TYR A 178 -11.25 7.31 22.50
CA TYR A 178 -12.46 6.53 22.75
C TYR A 178 -12.34 5.73 24.06
N ARG A 179 -11.24 5.00 24.26
CA ARG A 179 -11.00 4.22 25.48
C ARG A 179 -10.97 5.10 26.73
N LYS A 180 -10.29 6.24 26.67
CA LYS A 180 -10.24 7.23 27.75
C LYS A 180 -11.65 7.71 28.12
N LYS A 181 -12.45 8.10 27.13
CA LYS A 181 -13.84 8.55 27.34
C LYS A 181 -14.73 7.47 27.98
N ILE A 182 -14.51 6.19 27.67
CA ILE A 182 -15.25 5.10 28.32
C ILE A 182 -14.83 4.94 29.78
N ALA A 183 -13.53 4.91 30.07
CA ALA A 183 -13.03 4.77 31.43
C ALA A 183 -13.49 5.94 32.34
N ASP A 184 -13.48 7.17 31.81
CA ASP A 184 -13.97 8.35 32.54
C ASP A 184 -15.45 8.22 32.92
N LYS A 185 -16.26 7.57 32.06
CA LYS A 185 -17.70 7.37 32.28
C LYS A 185 -17.99 6.24 33.27
N GLU A 186 -17.19 5.18 33.29
CA GLU A 186 -17.32 4.08 34.25
C GLU A 186 -16.95 4.51 35.67
N ASN A 187 -15.97 5.41 35.83
CA ASN A 187 -15.57 5.96 37.13
C ASN A 187 -16.57 7.00 37.71
N LEU A 188 -17.60 7.37 36.94
CA LEU A 188 -18.67 8.29 37.36
C LEU A 188 -19.95 7.57 37.82
N LEU A 189 -19.99 6.23 37.74
CA LEU A 189 -21.07 5.35 38.21
C LEU A 189 -20.68 4.65 39.52
#